data_AF-I6CXM8-F1
#
_entry.id   AF-I6CXM8-F1
#
_cell.length_a   1.000
_cell.length_b   1.000
_cell.length_c   1.000
_cell.angle_alpha   90.00
_cell.angle_beta   90.00
_cell.angle_gamma   90.00
#
_symmetry.space_group_name_H-M   'P 1'
#
loop_
_entity.id
_entity.type
_entity.pdbx_description
1 polymer ?
#
loop_
_entity_poly.entity_id
_entity_poly.type
_entity_poly.pdbx_seq_one_letter_code
_entity_poly.pdbx_strand_id
1 'polypeptide(L)' 'MRVEARSPDGLVEAVSVINHPFALGVQWHPEWNSSEYALSRILFEGFITACQHHIAEKQRL' A
#
# COMPACT_ATOMS: atom_id res chain seq x y z
N MET A 1 -14.35 2.03 2.75
CA MET A 1 -12.98 2.58 2.60
C MET A 1 -12.54 3.14 3.94
N ARG A 2 -11.25 3.08 4.26
CA ARG A 2 -10.65 3.61 5.49
C ARG A 2 -9.60 4.67 5.12
N VAL A 3 -9.52 5.75 5.90
CA VAL A 3 -8.46 6.77 5.78
C VAL A 3 -7.22 6.26 6.52
N GLU A 4 -6.08 6.24 5.85
CA GLU A 4 -4.79 5.77 6.39
C GLU A 4 -3.83 6.93 6.71
N ALA A 5 -3.89 8.03 5.96
CA ALA A 5 -3.06 9.21 6.21
C ALA A 5 -3.79 10.51 5.87
N ARG A 6 -3.42 11.57 6.59
CA ARG A 6 -3.82 12.94 6.31
C ARG A 6 -2.61 13.87 6.41
N SER A 7 -2.57 14.89 5.57
CA SER A 7 -1.67 16.04 5.72
C SER A 7 -2.13 16.98 6.86
N PRO A 8 -1.29 17.92 7.31
CA PRO A 8 -1.63 18.86 8.39
C PRO A 8 -2.85 19.75 8.13
N ASP A 9 -3.20 20.00 6.87
CA ASP A 9 -4.40 20.74 6.46
C ASP A 9 -5.67 19.86 6.44
N GLY A 10 -5.55 18.57 6.74
CA GLY A 10 -6.64 17.61 6.84
C GLY A 10 -6.98 16.88 5.54
N LEU A 11 -6.31 17.18 4.42
CA LEU A 11 -6.48 16.47 3.16
C LEU A 11 -6.09 14.99 3.32
N VAL A 12 -6.89 14.10 2.72
CA VAL A 12 -6.62 12.66 2.76
C VAL A 12 -5.51 12.32 1.77
N GLU A 13 -4.43 11.73 2.27
CA GLU A 13 -3.24 11.40 1.50
C GLU A 13 -3.07 9.89 1.26
N ALA A 14 -3.75 9.05 2.04
CA ALA A 14 -3.79 7.60 1.80
C ALA A 14 -5.11 6.98 2.25
N VAL A 15 -5.54 5.94 1.54
CA VAL A 15 -6.77 5.21 1.78
C VAL A 15 -6.59 3.73 1.52
N SER A 16 -7.38 2.90 2.21
CA SER A 16 -7.46 1.47 1.96
C SER A 16 -8.90 0.95 1.83
N VAL A 17 -9.06 -0.19 1.17
CA VAL A 17 -10.37 -0.88 1.07
C VAL A 17 -10.57 -1.76 2.30
N ILE A 18 -11.69 -1.55 3.01
CA ILE A 18 -12.10 -2.38 4.15
C ILE A 18 -12.50 -3.77 3.62
N ASN A 19 -12.15 -4.83 4.35
CA ASN A 19 -12.42 -6.23 3.98
C ASN A 19 -11.73 -6.67 2.67
N HIS A 20 -10.58 -6.09 2.34
CA HIS A 20 -9.71 -6.55 1.26
C HIS A 20 -8.30 -6.82 1.83
N PRO A 21 -7.61 -7.92 1.47
CA PRO A 21 -6.31 -8.27 2.05
C PRO A 21 -5.25 -7.18 1.88
N PHE A 22 -5.16 -6.61 0.67
CA PHE A 22 -4.31 -5.46 0.37
C PHE A 22 -4.88 -4.68 -0.82
N ALA A 23 -5.38 -3.48 -0.55
CA ALA A 23 -5.80 -2.52 -1.57
C ALA A 23 -5.59 -1.11 -0.99
N LEU A 24 -4.37 -0.61 -1.16
CA LEU A 24 -3.88 0.66 -0.66
C LEU A 24 -3.70 1.65 -1.82
N GLY A 25 -4.18 2.87 -1.66
CA GLY A 25 -3.87 4.00 -2.52
C GLY A 25 -3.20 5.10 -1.72
N VAL A 26 -2.15 5.70 -2.28
CA VAL A 26 -1.47 6.87 -1.74
C VAL A 26 -1.52 7.98 -2.77
N GLN A 27 -1.62 9.22 -2.30
CA GLN A 27 -1.74 10.40 -3.16
C GLN A 27 -0.38 10.96 -3.57
N TRP A 28 0.66 10.77 -2.76
CA TRP A 28 2.05 11.08 -3.14
C TRP A 28 2.62 10.07 -4.13
N HIS A 29 3.84 10.33 -4.61
CA HIS A 29 4.55 9.53 -5.61
C HIS A 29 5.63 8.65 -4.96
N PRO A 30 5.30 7.45 -4.41
CA PRO A 30 6.30 6.57 -3.81
C PRO A 30 7.26 5.97 -4.86
N GLU A 31 6.91 5.98 -6.15
CA GLU A 31 7.73 5.43 -7.22
C GLU A 31 9.02 6.22 -7.48
N TRP A 32 9.05 7.51 -7.14
CA TRP A 32 10.21 8.35 -7.36
C TRP A 32 11.41 7.87 -6.52
N ASN A 33 12.50 7.49 -7.21
CA ASN A 33 13.71 6.90 -6.63
C ASN A 33 13.40 5.91 -5.50
N SER A 34 12.45 5.01 -5.73
CA SER A 34 11.85 4.20 -4.66
C SER A 34 12.88 3.40 -3.85
N SER A 35 14.03 3.03 -4.42
CA SER A 35 15.14 2.35 -3.73
C SER A 35 15.91 3.22 -2.73
N GLU A 36 15.89 4.54 -2.90
CA GLU A 36 16.61 5.50 -2.06
C GLU A 36 15.76 5.94 -0.85
N TYR A 37 14.44 5.91 -0.98
CA TYR A 37 13.51 6.32 0.08
C TYR A 37 12.97 5.11 0.86
N ALA A 38 13.30 5.04 2.15
CA ALA A 38 12.93 3.92 3.01
C ALA A 38 11.41 3.65 3.04
N LEU A 39 10.58 4.70 3.11
CA LEU A 39 9.13 4.55 3.09
C LEU A 39 8.63 3.96 1.77
N SER A 40 9.13 4.48 0.65
CA SER A 40 8.78 3.98 -0.68
C SER A 40 9.11 2.49 -0.82
N ARG A 41 10.31 2.08 -0.40
CA ARG A 41 10.70 0.66 -0.38
C ARG A 41 9.72 -0.18 0.41
N ILE A 42 9.39 0.22 1.64
CA ILE A 42 8.48 -0.53 2.51
C ILE A 42 7.09 -0.67 1.89
N LEU A 43 6.56 0.38 1.25
CA LEU A 43 5.25 0.32 0.59
C LEU A 43 5.23 -0.71 -0.55
N PHE A 44 6.26 -0.70 -1.41
CA PHE A 44 6.36 -1.65 -2.50
C PHE A 44 6.69 -3.06 -2.02
N GLU A 45 7.61 -3.23 -1.07
CA GLU A 45 7.92 -4.53 -0.44
C GLU A 45 6.64 -5.13 0.16
N GLY A 46 5.86 -4.34 0.91
CA GLY A 46 4.57 -4.76 1.47
C GLY A 46 3.54 -5.16 0.41
N PHE A 47 3.46 -4.41 -0.70
CA PHE A 47 2.59 -4.78 -1.82
C PHE A 47 3.00 -6.11 -2.45
N ILE A 48 4.30 -6.32 -2.71
CA ILE A 48 4.80 -7.58 -3.26
C ILE A 48 4.55 -8.74 -2.29
N THR A 49 4.75 -8.56 -0.98
CA THR A 49 4.39 -9.56 0.03
C THR A 49 2.91 -9.92 -0.03
N ALA A 50 2.01 -8.94 -0.17
CA ALA A 50 0.59 -9.21 -0.32
C ALA A 50 0.26 -10.00 -1.60
N CYS A 51 0.93 -9.69 -2.72
CA CYS A 51 0.81 -10.48 -3.95
C CYS A 51 1.32 -11.92 -3.77
N GLN A 52 2.41 -12.13 -3.04
CA GLN A 52 2.92 -13.47 -2.73
C GLN A 52 1.93 -14.27 -1.87
N HIS A 53 1.31 -13.64 -0.88
CA HIS A 53 0.22 -14.26 -0.11
C HIS A 53 -0.96 -14.64 -1.00
N HIS A 54 -1.38 -13.75 -1.89
CA HIS A 54 -2.47 -14.03 -2.83
C HIS A 54 -2.14 -15.19 -3.80
N ILE A 55 -0.88 -15.33 -4.23
CA ILE A 55 -0.43 -16.50 -5.02
C ILE A 55 -0.58 -17.77 -4.18
N ALA A 56 -0.09 -17.78 -2.94
CA ALA A 56 -0.19 -18.93 -2.06
C ALA A 56 -1.65 -19.32 -1.76
N GLU A 57 -2.54 -18.33 -1.57
CA GLU A 57 -3.98 -18.55 -1.40
C GLU A 57 -4.61 -19.20 -2.63
N LYS A 58 -4.27 -18.75 -3.84
CA LYS A 58 -4.79 -19.36 -5.09
C LYS A 58 -4.37 -20.81 -5.28
N GLN A 59 -3.25 -21.24 -4.73
CA GLN A 59 -2.78 -22.63 -4.80
C GLN A 59 -3.43 -23.55 -3.73
N ARG A 60 -4.16 -22.97 -2.77
CA ARG A 60 -4.89 -23.73 -1.73
C ARG A 60 -6.34 -24.05 -2.13
N LEU A 61 -6.82 -23.45 -3.23
CA LEU A 61 -8.12 -23.69 -3.85
C LEU A 61 -7.99 -24.78 -4.90
#